data_AF-A0A5E7BB12-F1
#
_entry.id   AF-A0A5E7BB12-F1
#
_cell.length_a   1.000
_cell.length_b   1.000
_cell.length_c   1.000
_cell.angle_alpha   90.00
_cell.angle_beta   90.00
_cell.angle_gamma   90.00
#
_symmetry.space_group_name_H-M   'P 1'
#
loop_
_entity.id
_entity.type
_entity.pdbx_description
1 polymer ?
#
loop_
_entity_poly.entity_id
_entity_poly.type
_entity_poly.pdbx_seq_one_letter_code
_entity_poly.pdbx_strand_id
1 'polypeptide(L)'
;MTEFVEVKTQDLTGAALNWSTFCAVYQGMQPTIRVTESETRLLFKGAAKPVTFPRTVRLTYFGAYGFEFDWYPSSDWERGGALLDKFEIEILRAGSVVHAKRYGMTNAAGDGETILIAACRAIVASILGDTVSVPKELMP
;
A
#
# COMPACT_ATOMS: atom_id res chain seq x y z
N MET A 1 2.84 -5.65 -21.38
CA MET A 1 3.53 -6.14 -20.17
C MET A 1 3.82 -4.93 -19.32
N THR A 2 3.44 -4.97 -18.04
CA THR A 2 3.75 -3.89 -17.11
C THR A 2 5.26 -3.89 -16.84
N GLU A 3 5.89 -2.73 -16.93
CA GLU A 3 7.31 -2.55 -16.60
C GLU A 3 7.45 -2.56 -15.07
N PHE A 4 8.47 -3.23 -14.54
CA PHE A 4 8.78 -3.28 -13.12
C PHE A 4 10.06 -2.51 -12.82
N VAL A 5 10.12 -1.92 -11.63
CA VAL A 5 11.30 -1.21 -11.13
C VAL A 5 11.66 -1.74 -9.74
N GLU A 6 12.96 -1.86 -9.48
CA GLU A 6 13.46 -2.23 -8.16
C GLU A 6 13.53 -0.99 -7.27
N VAL A 7 12.90 -1.06 -6.10
CA VAL A 7 12.80 0.04 -5.15
C VAL A 7 13.15 -0.47 -3.76
N LYS A 8 13.85 0.35 -2.97
CA LYS A 8 14.12 0.00 -1.58
C LYS A 8 12.82 0.03 -0.78
N THR A 9 12.64 -0.95 0.09
CA THR A 9 11.43 -1.08 0.92
C THR A 9 11.16 0.17 1.77
N GLN A 10 12.21 0.81 2.28
CA GLN A 10 12.12 2.05 3.04
C GLN A 10 11.58 3.25 2.24
N ASP A 11 11.72 3.24 0.91
CA ASP A 11 11.32 4.34 0.03
C ASP A 11 9.89 4.15 -0.51
N LEU A 12 9.28 2.98 -0.28
CA LEU A 12 7.92 2.68 -0.71
C LEU A 12 6.90 3.56 0.00
N THR A 13 6.00 4.16 -0.77
CA THR A 13 4.86 4.95 -0.26
C THR A 13 3.61 4.66 -1.08
N GLY A 14 2.44 5.05 -0.54
CA GLY A 14 1.17 5.01 -1.27
C GLY A 14 0.86 3.66 -1.92
N ALA A 15 0.48 3.69 -3.21
CA ALA A 15 0.09 2.49 -3.95
C ALA A 15 1.23 1.47 -4.09
N ALA A 16 2.48 1.92 -4.28
CA ALA A 16 3.65 1.04 -4.35
C ALA A 16 3.88 0.27 -3.04
N LEU A 17 3.71 0.92 -1.89
CA LEU A 17 3.77 0.26 -0.58
C LEU A 17 2.63 -0.73 -0.42
N ASN A 18 1.39 -0.33 -0.74
CA ASN A 18 0.22 -1.21 -0.63
C ASN A 18 0.32 -2.45 -1.52
N TRP A 19 0.87 -2.30 -2.74
CA TRP A 19 1.17 -3.41 -3.65
C TRP A 19 2.14 -4.39 -3.02
N SER A 20 3.27 -3.87 -2.52
CA SER A 20 4.32 -4.69 -1.92
C SER A 20 3.81 -5.40 -0.66
N THR A 21 3.02 -4.72 0.17
CA THR A 21 2.35 -5.32 1.33
C THR A 21 1.40 -6.44 0.90
N PHE A 22 0.64 -6.27 -0.20
CA PHE A 22 -0.22 -7.34 -0.71
C PHE A 22 0.58 -8.58 -1.06
N CYS A 23 1.64 -8.41 -1.85
CA CYS A 23 2.51 -9.51 -2.29
C CYS A 23 3.21 -10.21 -1.10
N ALA A 24 3.53 -9.46 -0.05
CA ALA A 24 4.09 -10.02 1.19
C ALA A 24 3.05 -10.83 1.97
N VAL A 25 1.82 -10.32 2.09
CA VAL A 25 0.72 -10.95 2.84
C VAL A 25 0.16 -12.18 2.11
N TYR A 26 0.04 -12.12 0.79
CA TYR A 26 -0.50 -13.15 -0.09
C TYR A 26 0.57 -13.60 -1.09
N GLN A 27 1.54 -14.38 -0.60
CA GLN A 27 2.68 -14.82 -1.40
C GLN A 27 2.23 -15.56 -2.66
N GLY A 28 2.83 -15.20 -3.80
CA GLY A 28 2.49 -15.75 -5.11
C GLY A 28 1.25 -15.13 -5.76
N MET A 29 0.57 -14.18 -5.10
CA MET A 29 -0.56 -13.44 -5.64
C MET A 29 -0.18 -11.97 -5.90
N GLN A 30 -0.92 -11.34 -6.82
CA GLN A 30 -0.82 -9.92 -7.12
C GLN A 30 -2.21 -9.28 -7.06
N PRO A 31 -2.34 -8.07 -6.53
CA PRO A 31 -3.60 -7.35 -6.59
C PRO A 31 -3.82 -6.83 -8.02
N THR A 32 -5.05 -6.49 -8.35
CA THR A 32 -5.41 -5.85 -9.61
C THR A 32 -5.21 -4.34 -9.49
N ILE A 33 -4.51 -3.74 -10.46
CA ILE A 33 -4.34 -2.29 -10.54
C ILE A 33 -5.53 -1.70 -11.30
N ARG A 34 -6.22 -0.74 -10.66
CA ARG A 34 -7.35 0.01 -11.23
C ARG A 34 -6.92 1.46 -11.40
N VAL A 35 -6.63 1.84 -12.64
CA VAL A 35 -6.35 3.23 -13.00
C VAL A 35 -7.63 3.88 -13.50
N THR A 36 -8.02 5.00 -12.87
CA THR A 36 -9.07 5.89 -13.37
C THR A 36 -8.39 7.20 -13.77
N GLU A 37 -8.38 7.50 -15.07
CA GLU A 37 -7.75 8.72 -15.58
C GLU A 37 -8.51 9.98 -15.15
N SER A 38 -7.79 11.11 -15.16
CA SER A 38 -8.38 12.41 -14.84
C SER A 38 -9.47 12.77 -15.85
N GLU A 39 -10.62 13.20 -15.35
CA GLU A 39 -11.77 13.59 -16.17
C GLU A 39 -12.30 14.95 -15.72
N THR A 40 -12.63 15.81 -16.69
CA THR A 40 -13.37 17.05 -16.43
C THR A 40 -14.78 16.92 -16.97
N ARG A 41 -15.79 16.96 -16.09
CA ARG A 41 -17.20 16.81 -16.48
C ARG A 41 -18.15 17.67 -15.66
N LEU A 42 -19.36 17.89 -16.15
CA LEU A 42 -20.44 18.47 -15.37
C LEU A 42 -20.93 17.43 -14.34
N LEU A 43 -21.07 17.84 -13.07
CA LEU A 43 -21.57 16.97 -11.99
C LEU A 43 -22.97 16.42 -12.28
N PHE A 44 -23.82 17.25 -12.89
CA PHE A 44 -25.18 16.92 -13.28
C PHE A 44 -25.59 17.83 -14.45
N LYS A 45 -26.64 17.43 -15.16
CA LYS A 45 -27.19 18.20 -16.29
C LYS A 45 -27.65 19.57 -15.79
N GLY A 46 -27.04 20.65 -16.29
CA GLY A 46 -27.33 22.03 -15.87
C GLY A 46 -26.39 22.62 -14.82
N ALA A 47 -25.35 21.89 -14.38
CA ALA A 47 -24.32 22.47 -13.54
C ALA A 47 -23.61 23.62 -14.27
N ALA A 48 -23.38 24.74 -13.56
CA ALA A 48 -22.86 25.98 -14.16
C ALA A 48 -21.37 25.89 -14.54
N LYS A 49 -20.61 25.02 -13.89
CA LYS A 49 -19.17 24.85 -14.15
C LYS A 49 -18.79 23.37 -14.14
N PRO A 50 -17.88 22.95 -15.02
CA PRO A 50 -17.33 21.61 -14.98
C PRO A 50 -16.42 21.44 -13.76
N VAL A 51 -16.37 20.21 -13.25
CA VAL A 51 -15.51 19.78 -12.14
C VAL A 51 -14.47 18.80 -12.68
N THR A 52 -13.22 19.02 -12.28
CA THR A 52 -12.09 18.14 -12.62
C THR A 52 -11.89 17.12 -11.49
N PHE A 53 -11.97 15.84 -11.84
CA PHE A 53 -11.66 14.72 -10.96
C PHE A 53 -10.23 14.28 -11.23
N PRO A 54 -9.37 14.19 -10.20
CA PRO A 54 -7.98 13.79 -10.39
C PRO A 54 -7.88 12.33 -10.81
N ARG A 55 -6.76 11.99 -11.47
CA ARG A 55 -6.40 10.59 -11.72
C ARG A 55 -6.28 9.84 -10.38
N THR A 56 -6.83 8.63 -10.33
CA THR A 56 -6.71 7.76 -9.16
C THR A 56 -6.17 6.39 -9.55
N VAL A 57 -5.35 5.82 -8.67
CA VAL A 57 -4.84 4.46 -8.77
C VAL A 57 -5.25 3.71 -7.52
N ARG A 58 -6.01 2.63 -7.70
CA ARG A 58 -6.49 1.77 -6.61
C ARG A 58 -6.00 0.34 -6.82
N LEU A 59 -5.78 -0.37 -5.73
CA LEU A 59 -5.47 -1.79 -5.74
C LEU A 59 -6.70 -2.54 -5.27
N THR A 60 -7.10 -3.57 -5.99
CA THR A 60 -8.22 -4.43 -5.61
C THR A 60 -7.83 -5.90 -5.62
N TYR A 61 -8.57 -6.73 -4.90
CA TYR A 61 -8.43 -8.18 -4.98
C TYR A 61 -9.78 -8.86 -4.78
N PHE A 62 -9.90 -10.11 -5.25
CA PHE A 62 -11.10 -10.91 -5.04
C PHE A 62 -10.96 -11.76 -3.78
N GLY A 63 -11.95 -11.66 -2.88
CA GLY A 63 -12.08 -12.58 -1.76
C GLY A 63 -12.60 -13.96 -2.20
N ALA A 64 -12.56 -14.94 -1.29
CA ALA A 64 -12.96 -16.32 -1.58
C ALA A 64 -14.40 -16.48 -2.12
N TYR A 65 -15.28 -15.52 -1.84
CA TYR A 65 -16.67 -15.50 -2.31
C TYR A 65 -16.91 -14.66 -3.57
N GLY A 66 -15.84 -14.23 -4.25
CA GLY A 66 -15.94 -13.47 -5.50
C GLY A 66 -16.25 -11.98 -5.35
N PHE A 67 -16.26 -11.45 -4.13
CA PHE A 67 -16.37 -10.00 -3.90
C PHE A 67 -15.03 -9.30 -4.13
N GLU A 68 -15.07 -8.18 -4.85
CA GLU A 68 -13.92 -7.30 -5.05
C GLU A 68 -13.77 -6.37 -3.84
N PHE A 69 -12.55 -6.29 -3.30
CA PHE A 69 -12.22 -5.45 -2.15
C PHE A 69 -11.10 -4.50 -2.53
N ASP A 70 -11.22 -3.23 -2.16
CA ASP A 70 -10.11 -2.29 -2.23
C ASP A 70 -9.02 -2.64 -1.20
N TRP A 71 -7.78 -2.31 -1.50
CA TRP A 71 -6.60 -2.61 -0.68
C TRP A 71 -5.69 -1.39 -0.52
N TYR A 72 -5.66 -0.83 0.69
CA TYR A 72 -4.82 0.32 1.04
C TYR A 72 -4.34 0.27 2.51
N PRO A 73 -3.66 -0.81 2.94
CA PRO A 73 -3.28 -1.05 4.33
C PRO A 73 -2.36 0.01 4.94
N SER A 74 -1.62 0.78 4.13
CA SER A 74 -0.74 1.85 4.63
C SER A 74 -1.50 3.09 5.13
N SER A 75 -2.80 3.21 4.81
CA SER A 75 -3.61 4.39 5.12
C SER A 75 -4.99 4.06 5.70
N ASP A 76 -5.36 2.79 5.79
CA ASP A 76 -6.64 2.34 6.35
C ASP A 76 -6.46 1.35 7.48
N TRP A 77 -7.07 1.68 8.60
CA TRP A 77 -7.01 0.90 9.82
C TRP A 77 -7.77 -0.41 9.73
N GLU A 78 -8.85 -0.50 8.95
CA GLU A 78 -9.59 -1.77 8.83
C GLU A 78 -8.71 -2.85 8.20
N ARG A 79 -7.92 -2.48 7.17
CA ARG A 79 -7.00 -3.41 6.50
C ARG A 79 -5.64 -3.48 7.18
N GLY A 80 -5.06 -2.34 7.54
CA GLY A 80 -3.71 -2.27 8.12
C GLY A 80 -3.66 -2.71 9.59
N GLY A 81 -4.69 -2.41 10.38
CA GLY A 81 -4.75 -2.74 11.81
C GLY A 81 -4.67 -4.24 12.05
N ALA A 82 -5.45 -5.03 11.31
CA ALA A 82 -5.43 -6.50 11.42
C ALA A 82 -4.07 -7.11 11.07
N LEU A 83 -3.24 -6.42 10.27
CA LEU A 83 -1.89 -6.88 9.93
C LEU A 83 -0.91 -6.71 11.10
N LEU A 84 -1.13 -5.74 11.99
CA LEU A 84 -0.26 -5.53 13.15
C LEU A 84 -0.27 -6.77 14.06
N ASP A 85 -1.45 -7.28 14.37
CA ASP A 85 -1.61 -8.49 15.17
C ASP A 85 -1.14 -9.73 14.40
N LYS A 86 -1.55 -9.85 13.13
CA LYS A 86 -1.20 -11.02 12.30
C LYS A 86 0.32 -11.21 12.14
N PHE A 87 1.08 -10.12 12.08
CA PHE A 87 2.53 -10.15 11.89
C PHE A 87 3.31 -9.81 13.16
N GLU A 88 2.65 -9.71 14.31
CA GLU A 88 3.27 -9.41 15.62
C GLU A 88 4.18 -8.17 15.52
N ILE A 89 3.62 -7.07 15.02
CA ILE A 89 4.39 -5.84 14.79
C ILE A 89 4.57 -5.07 16.11
N GLU A 90 5.82 -4.91 16.50
CA GLU A 90 6.22 -4.02 17.59
C GLU A 90 6.36 -2.59 17.06
N ILE A 91 5.78 -1.63 17.78
CA ILE A 91 5.76 -0.22 17.39
C ILE A 91 6.47 0.61 18.45
N LEU A 92 7.40 1.45 18.02
CA LEU A 92 8.07 2.46 18.84
C LEU A 92 7.90 3.82 18.19
N ARG A 93 7.32 4.79 18.93
CA ARG A 93 7.22 6.18 18.46
C ARG A 93 8.36 6.99 19.05
N ALA A 94 9.18 7.59 18.18
CA ALA A 94 10.30 8.45 18.55
C ALA A 94 10.15 9.82 17.86
N GLY A 95 9.54 10.77 18.56
CA GLY A 95 9.26 12.10 17.99
C GLY A 95 8.30 12.03 16.81
N SER A 96 8.72 12.56 15.66
CA SER A 96 7.94 12.58 14.40
C SER A 96 8.04 11.29 13.59
N VAL A 97 8.88 10.33 14.00
CA VAL A 97 9.08 9.07 13.29
C VAL A 97 8.46 7.92 14.09
N VAL A 98 7.80 7.02 13.36
CA VAL A 98 7.35 5.74 13.88
C VAL A 98 8.28 4.67 13.36
N HIS A 99 8.87 3.91 14.27
CA HIS A 99 9.62 2.70 13.99
C HIS A 99 8.70 1.51 14.22
N ALA A 100 8.67 0.59 13.28
CA ALA A 100 7.98 -0.67 13.40
C ALA A 100 8.96 -1.81 13.09
N LYS A 101 8.80 -2.94 13.75
CA LYS A 101 9.52 -4.15 13.40
C LYS A 101 8.69 -5.38 13.70
N ARG A 102 8.97 -6.46 13.00
CA ARG A 102 8.35 -7.75 13.30
C ARG A 102 9.00 -8.39 14.54
N TYR A 103 8.20 -8.86 15.48
CA TYR A 103 8.67 -9.54 16.69
C TYR A 103 9.64 -10.68 16.34
N GLY A 104 10.72 -10.79 17.12
CA GLY A 104 11.73 -11.84 16.94
C GLY A 104 12.66 -11.67 15.73
N MET A 105 12.54 -10.60 14.93
CA MET A 105 13.38 -10.38 13.74
C MET A 105 14.24 -9.12 13.91
N THR A 106 15.55 -9.24 13.65
CA THR A 106 16.51 -8.13 13.78
C THR A 106 16.62 -7.28 12.52
N ASN A 107 16.29 -7.85 11.34
CA ASN A 107 16.49 -7.21 10.03
C ASN A 107 15.16 -6.86 9.34
N ALA A 108 14.06 -6.80 10.11
CA ALA A 108 12.72 -6.58 9.59
C ALA A 108 12.13 -5.30 10.20
N ALA A 109 12.81 -4.19 9.99
CA ALA A 109 12.41 -2.87 10.47
C ALA A 109 11.81 -2.04 9.33
N GLY A 110 10.87 -1.18 9.68
CA GLY A 110 10.28 -0.20 8.79
C GLY A 110 10.02 1.08 9.54
N ASP A 111 10.39 2.20 8.93
CA ASP A 111 10.17 3.53 9.49
C ASP A 111 9.12 4.26 8.68
N GLY A 112 8.39 5.19 9.29
CA GLY A 112 7.41 6.00 8.59
C GLY A 112 6.81 7.11 9.43
N GLU A 113 6.10 8.01 8.78
CA GLU A 113 5.38 9.12 9.44
C GLU A 113 4.16 8.62 10.22
N THR A 114 3.63 7.45 9.87
CA THR A 114 2.47 6.82 10.51
C THR A 114 2.76 5.38 10.90
N ILE A 115 1.98 4.87 11.85
CA ILE A 115 2.05 3.48 12.31
C ILE A 115 1.87 2.50 11.15
N LEU A 116 0.87 2.74 10.29
CA LEU A 116 0.55 1.83 9.20
C LEU A 116 1.61 1.83 8.10
N ILE A 117 2.24 2.98 7.81
CA ILE A 117 3.36 3.05 6.86
C ILE A 117 4.56 2.28 7.39
N ALA A 118 4.97 2.55 8.64
CA ALA A 118 6.08 1.87 9.28
C ALA A 118 5.86 0.36 9.33
N ALA A 119 4.66 -0.06 9.77
CA ALA A 119 4.30 -1.47 9.85
C ALA A 119 4.26 -2.17 8.49
N CYS A 120 3.66 -1.54 7.46
CA CYS A 120 3.67 -2.11 6.10
C CYS A 120 5.09 -2.31 5.59
N ARG A 121 5.99 -1.33 5.79
CA ARG A 121 7.41 -1.45 5.40
C ARG A 121 8.10 -2.57 6.18
N ALA A 122 7.85 -2.70 7.48
CA ALA A 122 8.40 -3.79 8.29
C ALA A 122 7.91 -5.17 7.82
N ILE A 123 6.62 -5.30 7.47
CA ILE A 123 6.03 -6.53 6.93
C ILE A 123 6.71 -6.89 5.60
N VAL A 124 6.82 -5.93 4.68
CA VAL A 124 7.50 -6.11 3.39
C VAL A 124 8.96 -6.51 3.60
N ALA A 125 9.71 -5.80 4.45
CA ALA A 125 11.10 -6.12 4.76
C ALA A 125 11.25 -7.54 5.35
N SER A 126 10.31 -7.95 6.21
CA SER A 126 10.34 -9.28 6.86
C SER A 126 10.12 -10.47 5.91
N ILE A 127 9.55 -10.24 4.72
CA ILE A 127 9.11 -11.31 3.81
C ILE A 127 9.80 -11.19 2.44
N LEU A 128 9.83 -9.99 1.87
CA LEU A 128 10.37 -9.71 0.54
C LEU A 128 11.79 -9.13 0.59
N GLY A 129 12.22 -8.63 1.76
CA GLY A 129 13.55 -8.05 1.96
C GLY A 129 13.60 -6.53 1.73
N ASP A 130 14.82 -5.99 1.67
CA ASP A 130 15.08 -4.55 1.64
C ASP A 130 14.88 -3.89 0.27
N THR A 131 14.74 -4.69 -0.79
CA THR A 131 14.51 -4.24 -2.16
C THR A 131 13.41 -5.09 -2.77
N VAL A 132 12.44 -4.44 -3.41
CA VAL A 132 11.29 -5.10 -4.01
C VAL A 132 11.02 -4.59 -5.43
N SER A 133 10.49 -5.49 -6.24
CA SER A 133 10.03 -5.19 -7.60
C SER A 133 8.60 -4.68 -7.57
N VAL A 134 8.39 -3.46 -8.06
CA VAL A 134 7.07 -2.80 -8.09
C VAL A 134 6.72 -2.40 -9.53
N PRO A 135 5.45 -2.51 -9.95
CA PRO A 135 4.98 -1.95 -11.21
C PRO A 135 5.29 -0.45 -11.30
N LYS A 136 5.95 -0.03 -12.39
CA LYS A 136 6.39 1.35 -12.62
C LYS A 136 5.24 2.36 -12.58
N GLU A 137 4.04 1.94 -12.98
CA GLU A 137 2.83 2.77 -12.96
C GLU A 137 2.30 3.10 -11.56
N LEU A 138 2.82 2.44 -10.52
CA LEU A 138 2.50 2.74 -9.11
C LEU A 138 3.51 3.70 -8.48
N MET A 139 4.57 4.06 -9.21
CA MET A 139 5.53 5.05 -8.77
C MET A 139 4.98 6.47 -9.01
N PRO A 140 5.30 7.44 -8.13
CA PRO A 140 4.93 8.84 -8.32
C PRO A 140 5.49 9.44 -9.62
#